data_AF-A0A9Q3CST8-F1
#
_entry.id   AF-A0A9Q3CST8-F1
#
_cell.length_a   1.000
_cell.length_b   1.000
_cell.length_c   1.000
_cell.angle_alpha   90.00
_cell.angle_beta   90.00
_cell.angle_gamma   90.00
#
_symmetry.space_group_name_H-M   'P 1'
#
loop_
_entity.id
_entity.type
_entity.pdbx_description
1 polymer ?
#
loop_
_entity_poly.entity_id
_entity_poly.type
_entity_poly.pdbx_seq_one_letter_code
_entity_poly.pdbx_strand_id
1 'polypeptide(L)'
;MTGTPGSLWLSLPIIAQNIHKKTVTFFTIYGRNPTFDSIHISQETPAGKLSTKVQSVQKVVKEELKSEIKHFKKYVDRNRAIPPDFQPGDKVWPASKNIKTTRPTKKLSGRWFGPFEVLKNIRSHEYHIKLPQQWK
;
A
#
# COMPACT_ATOMS: atom_id res chain seq x y z
N MET A 1 10.89 -14.66 18.40
CA MET A 1 9.43 -14.80 18.27
C MET A 1 8.92 -13.65 17.42
N THR A 2 8.03 -13.97 16.50
CA THR A 2 7.76 -13.36 15.19
C THR A 2 7.34 -11.88 15.19
N GLY A 3 8.11 -11.02 14.52
CA GLY A 3 7.67 -9.71 14.05
C GLY A 3 7.80 -9.67 12.52
N THR A 4 6.67 -9.76 11.84
CA THR A 4 6.55 -9.77 10.37
C THR A 4 7.01 -8.42 9.79
N PRO A 5 7.96 -8.36 8.83
CA PRO A 5 8.27 -7.11 8.13
C PRO A 5 7.31 -6.94 6.94
N GLY A 6 6.09 -6.50 7.24
CA GLY A 6 5.06 -6.21 6.24
C GLY A 6 5.24 -4.82 5.61
N SER A 7 6.01 -4.76 4.54
CA SER A 7 5.76 -3.93 3.35
C SER A 7 4.75 -2.76 3.49
N LEU A 8 5.22 -1.56 3.83
CA LEU A 8 4.46 -0.31 3.59
C LEU A 8 4.74 0.19 2.16
N TRP A 9 4.16 -0.48 1.18
CA TRP A 9 3.99 0.10 -0.17
C TRP A 9 2.61 0.77 -0.23
N LEU A 10 2.46 1.89 0.47
CA LEU A 10 1.44 2.86 0.11
C LEU A 10 2.16 4.10 -0.37
N SER A 11 1.97 4.37 -1.65
CA SER A 11 2.38 5.57 -2.36
C SER A 11 2.08 6.79 -1.49
N LEU A 12 3.12 7.42 -0.94
CA LEU A 12 3.07 8.64 -0.12
C LEU A 12 2.14 9.77 -0.63
N PRO A 13 1.86 9.93 -1.94
CA PRO A 13 0.94 10.99 -2.39
C PRO A 13 -0.50 10.84 -1.87
N ILE A 14 -1.00 9.61 -1.70
CA ILE A 14 -2.41 9.36 -1.32
C ILE A 14 -2.67 9.76 0.13
N ILE A 15 -1.68 9.58 1.01
CA ILE A 15 -1.80 9.95 2.43
C ILE A 15 -1.63 11.47 2.59
N ALA A 16 -0.66 12.06 1.90
CA ALA A 16 -0.33 13.48 2.07
C ALA A 16 -1.42 14.44 1.54
N GLN A 17 -2.04 14.14 0.40
CA GLN A 17 -3.05 15.02 -0.20
C GLN A 17 -4.37 15.03 0.58
N ASN A 18 -4.62 13.97 1.34
CA ASN A 18 -5.76 13.81 2.24
C ASN A 18 -5.62 14.52 3.60
N ILE A 19 -4.47 15.13 3.89
CA ILE A 19 -4.29 16.00 5.07
C ILE A 19 -4.87 17.40 4.78
N HIS A 20 -4.88 17.81 3.51
CA HIS A 20 -5.37 19.14 3.09
C HIS A 20 -6.90 19.22 2.94
N LYS A 21 -7.56 18.13 2.54
CA LYS A 21 -9.03 18.01 2.58
C LYS A 21 -9.35 17.29 3.90
N LYS A 22 -10.11 17.90 4.81
CA LYS A 22 -10.34 17.48 6.22
C LYS A 22 -11.05 16.11 6.40
N THR A 23 -10.69 15.08 5.66
CA THR A 23 -11.50 13.86 5.46
C THR A 23 -10.81 12.60 6.02
N VAL A 24 -9.51 12.63 6.29
CA VAL A 24 -8.78 11.51 6.94
C VAL A 24 -8.46 11.87 8.38
N THR A 25 -9.50 12.12 9.17
CA THR A 25 -9.33 12.42 10.59
C THR A 25 -10.38 11.67 11.41
N PHE A 26 -10.09 11.50 12.71
CA PHE A 26 -10.91 10.91 13.77
C PHE A 26 -12.45 10.98 13.55
N PHE A 27 -12.96 12.07 12.99
CA PHE A 27 -14.36 12.24 12.59
C PHE A 27 -14.93 11.15 11.68
N THR A 28 -14.20 10.66 10.69
CA THR A 28 -14.71 9.63 9.75
C THR A 28 -14.93 8.28 10.45
N ILE A 29 -14.12 8.00 11.49
CA ILE A 29 -14.22 6.78 12.29
C ILE A 29 -15.32 6.92 13.34
N TYR A 30 -15.36 8.08 14.04
CA TYR A 30 -16.16 8.26 15.25
C TYR A 30 -17.40 9.15 15.07
N GLY A 31 -17.57 9.83 13.94
CA GLY A 31 -18.69 10.76 13.66
C GLY A 31 -18.66 12.07 14.45
N ARG A 32 -17.59 12.30 15.20
CA ARG A 32 -17.36 13.47 16.08
C ARG A 32 -15.89 13.87 16.06
N ASN A 33 -15.59 15.15 16.31
CA ASN A 33 -14.22 15.63 16.53
C ASN A 33 -13.86 15.45 18.02
N PRO A 34 -12.59 15.20 18.36
CA PRO A 34 -12.18 15.16 19.75
C PRO A 34 -12.20 16.58 20.30
N THR A 35 -12.94 16.81 21.38
CA THR A 35 -12.89 18.04 22.18
C THR A 35 -12.20 17.73 23.50
N PHE A 36 -11.50 18.72 24.06
CA PHE A 36 -10.78 18.61 25.33
C PHE A 36 -11.72 19.04 26.47
N ASP A 37 -12.93 18.47 26.54
CA ASP A 37 -13.95 18.96 27.48
C ASP A 37 -13.84 18.25 28.85
N SER A 38 -14.01 19.02 29.92
CA SER A 38 -13.97 18.57 31.31
C SER A 38 -15.23 17.78 31.69
N ILE A 39 -15.22 16.44 31.52
CA ILE A 39 -16.00 15.32 32.14
C ILE A 39 -17.54 15.48 32.27
N HIS A 40 -18.14 16.62 31.98
CA HIS A 40 -19.59 16.81 31.99
C HIS A 40 -20.12 16.31 30.65
N ILE A 41 -20.28 14.99 30.56
CA ILE A 41 -20.83 14.30 29.39
C ILE A 41 -22.32 14.64 29.36
N SER A 42 -22.69 15.69 28.61
CA SER A 42 -24.07 15.85 28.16
C SER A 42 -24.43 14.61 27.33
N GLN A 43 -25.55 13.95 27.64
CA GLN A 43 -26.04 12.77 26.90
C GLN A 43 -26.55 13.18 25.51
N GLU A 44 -25.66 13.68 24.67
CA GLU A 44 -26.04 14.23 23.38
C GLU A 44 -25.91 13.17 22.30
N THR A 45 -27.09 12.82 21.79
CA THR A 45 -27.43 11.87 20.72
C THR A 45 -27.53 10.39 21.14
N PRO A 46 -28.74 9.77 21.01
CA PRO A 46 -28.89 8.33 21.07
C PRO A 46 -27.94 7.65 20.08
N ALA A 47 -27.28 6.56 20.48
CA ALA A 47 -26.28 5.84 19.68
C ALA A 47 -26.74 5.53 18.24
N GLY A 48 -28.04 5.30 18.04
CA GLY A 48 -28.63 5.09 16.71
C GLY A 48 -28.43 6.27 15.75
N LYS A 49 -28.62 7.52 16.19
CA LYS A 49 -28.43 8.72 15.35
C LYS A 49 -26.95 8.95 15.00
N LEU A 50 -26.05 8.58 15.91
CA LEU A 50 -24.60 8.65 15.64
C LEU A 50 -24.19 7.59 14.61
N SER A 51 -24.69 6.35 14.74
CA SER A 51 -24.38 5.26 13.80
C SER A 51 -24.81 5.60 12.38
N THR A 52 -26.03 6.13 12.18
CA THR A 52 -26.50 6.52 10.84
C THR A 52 -25.66 7.65 10.25
N LYS A 53 -25.24 8.62 11.07
CA LYS A 53 -24.33 9.70 10.67
C LYS A 53 -22.94 9.17 10.28
N VAL A 54 -22.36 8.26 11.06
CA VAL A 54 -21.07 7.64 10.75
C VAL A 54 -21.14 6.88 9.43
N GLN A 55 -22.19 6.09 9.23
CA GLN A 55 -22.39 5.33 8.00
C GLN A 55 -22.53 6.22 6.76
N SER A 56 -23.28 7.33 6.86
CA SER A 56 -23.45 8.25 5.74
C SER A 56 -22.14 8.96 5.39
N VAL A 57 -21.40 9.44 6.40
CA VAL A 57 -20.07 10.05 6.21
C VAL A 57 -19.10 9.04 5.58
N GLN A 58 -19.00 7.83 6.12
CA GLN A 58 -18.12 6.79 5.58
C GLN A 58 -18.47 6.42 4.14
N LYS A 59 -19.76 6.43 3.77
CA LYS A 59 -20.18 6.17 2.39
C LYS A 59 -19.63 7.24 1.45
N VAL A 60 -19.83 8.52 1.78
CA VAL A 60 -19.32 9.64 0.97
C VAL A 60 -17.80 9.56 0.84
N VAL A 61 -17.08 9.37 1.95
CA VAL A 61 -15.61 9.28 1.94
C VAL A 61 -15.12 8.11 1.08
N LYS A 62 -15.79 6.95 1.11
CA LYS A 62 -15.43 5.81 0.26
C LYS A 62 -15.64 6.11 -1.22
N GLU A 63 -16.70 6.83 -1.58
CA GLU A 63 -16.99 7.20 -2.96
C GLU A 63 -15.97 8.22 -3.49
N GLU A 64 -15.65 9.25 -2.71
CA GLU A 64 -14.59 10.21 -3.03
C GLU A 64 -13.22 9.54 -3.15
N LEU A 65 -12.89 8.64 -2.22
CA LEU A 65 -11.61 7.93 -2.28
C LEU A 65 -11.50 7.07 -3.55
N LYS A 66 -12.59 6.42 -3.96
CA LYS A 66 -12.62 5.65 -5.22
C LYS A 66 -12.41 6.54 -6.44
N SER A 67 -13.04 7.72 -6.48
CA SER A 67 -12.90 8.63 -7.61
C SER A 67 -11.48 9.21 -7.67
N GLU A 68 -10.89 9.57 -6.54
CA GLU A 68 -9.52 10.08 -6.43
C GLU A 68 -8.48 9.01 -6.79
N ILE A 69 -8.63 7.77 -6.30
CA ILE A 69 -7.76 6.66 -6.69
C ILE A 69 -7.83 6.44 -8.21
N LYS A 70 -9.04 6.47 -8.80
CA LYS A 70 -9.21 6.34 -10.25
C LYS A 70 -8.55 7.49 -11.01
N HIS A 71 -8.71 8.72 -10.52
CA HIS A 71 -8.07 9.90 -11.09
C HIS A 71 -6.55 9.73 -11.07
N PHE A 72 -5.96 9.51 -9.89
CA PHE A 72 -4.53 9.32 -9.72
C PHE A 72 -3.97 8.19 -10.58
N LYS A 73 -4.68 7.04 -10.64
CA LYS A 73 -4.32 5.92 -11.50
C LYS A 73 -4.18 6.35 -12.97
N LYS A 74 -5.11 7.14 -13.50
CA LYS A 74 -5.03 7.66 -14.87
C LYS A 74 -3.75 8.48 -15.12
N TYR A 75 -3.33 9.31 -14.16
CA TYR A 75 -2.10 10.11 -14.31
C TYR A 75 -0.84 9.27 -14.18
N VAL A 76 -0.81 8.32 -13.25
CA VAL A 76 0.36 7.44 -13.07
C VAL A 76 0.53 6.51 -14.26
N ASP A 77 -0.56 5.89 -14.72
CA ASP A 77 -0.52 4.94 -15.83
C ASP A 77 -0.15 5.63 -17.16
N ARG A 78 -0.38 6.93 -17.31
CA ARG A 78 -0.05 7.69 -18.53
C ARG A 78 1.43 7.63 -18.92
N ASN A 79 2.31 7.58 -17.92
CA ASN A 79 3.77 7.57 -18.09
C ASN A 79 4.36 6.17 -17.82
N ARG A 80 3.51 5.18 -17.59
CA ARG A 80 3.95 3.84 -17.21
C ARG A 80 4.17 3.00 -18.47
N ALA A 81 5.37 2.45 -18.61
CA ALA A 81 5.65 1.46 -19.65
C ALA A 81 4.85 0.17 -19.38
N ILE A 82 4.45 -0.51 -20.45
CA ILE A 82 3.83 -1.84 -20.37
C ILE A 82 4.84 -2.76 -19.67
N PRO A 83 4.45 -3.41 -18.56
CA PRO A 83 5.34 -4.36 -17.89
C PRO A 83 5.65 -5.52 -18.84
N PRO A 84 6.90 -6.01 -18.87
CA PRO A 84 7.24 -7.19 -19.65
C PRO A 84 6.48 -8.40 -19.12
N ASP A 85 5.91 -9.20 -20.03
CA ASP A 85 5.23 -10.43 -19.67
C ASP A 85 6.18 -11.62 -19.81
N PHE A 86 6.48 -12.27 -18.69
CA PHE A 86 7.37 -13.44 -18.64
C PHE A 86 6.55 -14.72 -18.57
N GLN A 87 6.94 -15.71 -19.38
CA GLN A 87 6.35 -17.04 -19.38
C GLN A 87 7.15 -18.00 -18.50
N PRO A 88 6.54 -19.07 -17.97
CA PRO A 88 7.28 -20.14 -17.31
C PRO A 88 8.38 -20.69 -18.21
N GLY A 89 9.60 -20.83 -17.69
CA GLY A 89 10.81 -21.21 -18.43
C GLY A 89 11.69 -20.04 -18.86
N ASP A 90 11.17 -18.80 -18.87
CA ASP A 90 11.98 -17.62 -19.17
C ASP A 90 13.04 -17.37 -18.09
N LYS A 91 14.17 -16.81 -18.52
CA LYS A 91 15.28 -16.44 -17.64
C LYS A 91 15.26 -14.95 -17.35
N VAL A 92 15.14 -14.59 -16.08
CA VAL A 92 15.06 -13.20 -15.62
C VAL A 92 16.20 -12.85 -14.68
N TRP A 93 16.60 -11.58 -14.69
CA TRP A 93 17.64 -11.03 -13.82
C TRP A 93 16.98 -10.17 -12.74
N PRO A 94 16.79 -10.67 -11.50
CA PRO A 94 16.21 -9.87 -10.45
C PRO A 94 17.20 -8.83 -9.93
N ALA A 95 16.69 -7.64 -9.64
CA ALA A 95 17.48 -6.54 -9.11
C ALA A 95 17.95 -6.82 -7.68
N SER A 96 19.20 -6.49 -7.36
CA SER A 96 19.78 -6.71 -6.03
C SER A 96 19.35 -5.72 -4.96
N LYS A 97 18.44 -4.79 -5.29
CA LYS A 97 18.15 -3.63 -4.43
C LYS A 97 17.65 -4.02 -3.04
N ASN A 98 16.83 -5.06 -2.94
CA ASN A 98 16.14 -5.45 -1.71
C ASN A 98 16.58 -6.84 -1.19
N ILE A 99 17.65 -7.40 -1.74
CA ILE A 99 18.14 -8.73 -1.36
C ILE A 99 19.34 -8.53 -0.44
N LYS A 100 19.29 -9.16 0.74
CA LYS A 100 20.43 -9.17 1.67
C LYS A 100 21.51 -10.07 1.08
N THR A 101 22.72 -9.56 0.98
CA THR A 101 23.90 -10.32 0.54
C THR A 101 24.82 -10.55 1.71
N THR A 102 25.72 -11.53 1.59
CA THR A 102 26.77 -11.81 2.58
C THR A 102 27.72 -10.62 2.78
N ARG A 103 27.78 -9.69 1.82
CA ARG A 103 28.66 -8.53 1.89
C ARG A 103 28.10 -7.48 2.87
N PRO A 104 28.92 -6.92 3.78
CA PRO A 104 28.47 -5.93 4.77
C PRO A 104 28.01 -4.61 4.14
N THR A 105 28.53 -4.26 2.96
CA THR A 105 28.20 -3.01 2.26
C THR A 105 27.74 -3.26 0.83
N LYS A 106 26.74 -2.49 0.39
CA LYS A 106 26.19 -2.54 -0.98
C LYS A 106 27.09 -1.87 -2.04
N LYS A 107 28.09 -1.09 -1.62
CA LYS A 107 29.03 -0.43 -2.54
C LYS A 107 29.82 -1.50 -3.29
N LEU A 108 29.90 -1.38 -4.62
CA LEU A 108 30.54 -2.37 -5.53
C LEU A 108 29.88 -3.77 -5.52
N SER A 109 28.63 -3.93 -5.05
CA SER A 109 27.90 -5.18 -5.25
C SER A 109 27.27 -5.21 -6.65
N GLY A 110 27.09 -6.40 -7.21
CA GLY A 110 26.36 -6.56 -8.48
C GLY A 110 24.96 -5.95 -8.40
N ARG A 111 24.52 -5.25 -9.46
CA ARG A 111 23.18 -4.65 -9.56
C ARG A 111 22.09 -5.68 -9.86
N TRP A 112 22.47 -6.74 -10.54
CA TRP A 112 21.59 -7.80 -10.99
C TRP A 112 22.16 -9.14 -10.52
N PHE A 113 21.27 -10.03 -10.12
CA PHE A 113 21.64 -11.41 -9.89
C PHE A 113 21.35 -12.24 -11.13
N GLY A 114 22.10 -13.33 -11.25
CA GLY A 114 22.14 -14.17 -12.44
C GLY A 114 20.76 -14.61 -12.96
N PRO A 115 20.73 -15.23 -14.13
CA PRO A 115 19.48 -15.63 -14.75
C PRO A 115 18.79 -16.70 -13.89
N PHE A 116 17.61 -16.38 -13.36
CA PHE A 116 16.74 -17.33 -12.69
C PHE A 116 15.57 -17.68 -13.59
N GLU A 117 15.19 -18.95 -13.55
CA GLU A 117 14.06 -19.47 -14.31
C GLU A 117 12.74 -19.08 -13.63
N VAL A 118 11.79 -18.57 -14.41
CA VAL A 118 10.42 -18.32 -13.96
C VAL A 118 9.68 -19.65 -13.89
N LEU A 119 9.13 -19.99 -12.72
CA LEU A 119 8.37 -21.22 -12.49
C LEU A 119 6.88 -21.02 -12.77
N LYS A 120 6.32 -19.90 -12.30
CA LYS A 120 4.90 -19.57 -12.52
C LYS A 120 4.65 -18.07 -12.45
N ASN A 121 3.65 -17.63 -13.19
CA ASN A 121 3.05 -16.31 -13.03
C ASN A 121 2.02 -16.36 -11.88
N ILE A 122 2.18 -15.50 -10.87
CA ILE A 122 1.22 -15.38 -9.76
C ILE A 122 0.23 -14.25 -10.08
N ARG A 123 0.75 -13.11 -10.53
CA ARG A 123 0.00 -11.91 -10.93
C ARG A 123 0.74 -11.20 -12.05
N SER A 124 0.07 -10.26 -12.71
CA SER A 124 0.63 -9.41 -13.78
C SER A 124 2.00 -8.74 -13.49
N HIS A 125 2.43 -8.65 -12.23
CA HIS A 125 3.70 -8.03 -11.83
C HIS A 125 4.45 -8.88 -10.78
N GLU A 126 4.02 -10.13 -10.55
CA GLU A 126 4.59 -11.01 -9.55
C GLU A 126 4.81 -12.41 -10.14
N TYR A 127 6.09 -12.79 -10.22
CA TYR A 127 6.54 -14.04 -10.80
C TYR A 127 7.25 -14.87 -9.73
N HIS A 128 6.96 -16.16 -9.71
CA HIS A 128 7.71 -17.10 -8.87
C HIS A 128 8.94 -17.57 -9.63
N ILE A 129 10.12 -17.41 -9.05
CA ILE A 129 11.40 -17.78 -9.66
C ILE A 129 12.05 -18.94 -8.91
N LYS A 130 12.82 -19.75 -9.64
CA LYS A 130 13.62 -20.83 -9.08
C LYS A 130 14.86 -20.27 -8.42
N LEU A 131 14.84 -20.16 -7.10
CA LEU A 131 16.00 -19.71 -6.31
C LEU A 131 16.99 -20.86 -6.07
N PRO A 132 18.30 -20.56 -5.97
CA PRO A 132 19.30 -21.55 -5.65
C PRO A 132 19.19 -21.90 -4.15
N GLN A 133 19.51 -23.14 -3.79
CA GLN A 133 19.29 -23.67 -2.43
C GLN A 133 20.02 -22.88 -1.34
N GLN A 134 21.14 -22.24 -1.68
CA GLN A 134 21.94 -21.36 -0.83
C GLN A 134 21.26 -20.04 -0.44
N TRP A 135 20.14 -19.67 -1.07
CA TRP A 135 19.43 -18.40 -0.85
C TRP A 135 18.09 -18.57 -0.11
N LYS A 136 17.85 -19.74 0.47
CA LYS A 136 16.71 -19.96 1.35
C LYS A 136 16.81 -19.13 2.64
#